data_AF-A0A7Y1VIE9-F1
#
_entry.id   AF-A0A7Y1VIE9-F1
#
_cell.length_a   1.000
_cell.length_b   1.000
_cell.length_c   1.000
_cell.angle_alpha   90.00
_cell.angle_beta   90.00
_cell.angle_gamma   90.00
#
_symmetry.space_group_name_H-M   'P 1'
#
loop_
_entity.id
_entity.type
_entity.pdbx_description
1 polymer ?
#
loop_
_entity_poly.entity_id
_entity_poly.type
_entity_poly.pdbx_seq_one_letter_code
_entity_poly.pdbx_strand_id
1 'polypeptide(L)'
;MLHARVAVRIVGVLILATVLFGCGESSTTTDPSTSEPTGTTSTITSPPADNGTSSTNADEVTTSSVPTVDDDSTTTSTTTTSGASTSTTLPGEPFDIVPPNGTPMAVVGVEFDDVLNVRSGPGTSFGVVARLAPTATMLSTGEARLLPGSIWYRVSTGNTTGWVNSSFTGQKGFVDDVTSGVVAALGEIPTAESMVELGEVV
;
A
#
# COMPACT_ATOMS: atom_id res chain seq x y z
N MET A 1 25.80 24.49 -35.99
CA MET A 1 25.02 23.23 -36.12
C MET A 1 25.98 22.08 -35.88
N LEU A 2 26.03 21.57 -34.65
CA LEU A 2 26.94 20.48 -34.27
C LEU A 2 26.12 19.46 -33.46
N HIS A 3 25.84 18.32 -34.09
CA HIS A 3 25.08 17.21 -33.55
C HIS A 3 25.94 16.45 -32.53
N ALA A 4 25.66 16.61 -31.23
CA ALA A 4 26.24 15.77 -30.19
C ALA A 4 25.36 14.53 -29.98
N ARG A 5 25.93 13.37 -30.31
CA ARG A 5 25.30 12.06 -30.32
C ARG A 5 25.06 11.55 -28.90
N VAL A 6 23.86 11.01 -28.68
CA VAL A 6 23.42 10.30 -27.47
C VAL A 6 24.39 9.15 -27.16
N ALA A 7 25.03 9.20 -25.99
CA ALA A 7 25.85 8.10 -25.48
C ALA A 7 24.97 7.10 -24.72
N VAL A 8 24.47 6.11 -25.45
CA VAL A 8 23.81 4.92 -24.89
C VAL A 8 24.87 4.06 -24.20
N ARG A 9 24.81 3.95 -22.86
CA ARG A 9 25.61 2.99 -22.09
C ARG A 9 24.76 1.75 -21.84
N ILE A 10 24.86 0.78 -22.76
CA ILE A 10 24.36 -0.59 -22.56
C ILE A 10 25.29 -1.27 -21.54
N VAL A 11 24.83 -1.38 -20.31
CA VAL A 11 25.45 -2.27 -19.31
C VAL A 11 24.88 -3.66 -19.58
N GLY A 12 25.71 -4.50 -20.19
CA GLY A 12 25.42 -5.91 -20.37
C GLY A 12 25.46 -6.67 -19.05
N VAL A 13 24.46 -7.52 -18.83
CA VAL A 13 24.53 -8.60 -17.86
C VAL A 13 24.29 -9.90 -18.61
N LEU A 14 25.39 -10.60 -18.81
CA LEU A 14 25.50 -12.02 -19.14
C LEU A 14 25.34 -12.83 -17.85
N ILE A 15 24.79 -14.05 -17.94
CA ILE A 15 24.74 -15.19 -16.98
C ILE A 15 23.28 -15.68 -16.89
N LEU A 16 22.91 -16.95 -16.96
CA LEU A 16 23.53 -18.23 -17.32
C LEU A 16 22.36 -19.23 -17.34
N ALA A 17 22.42 -20.22 -18.22
CA ALA A 17 21.34 -21.13 -18.55
C ALA A 17 21.02 -22.18 -17.46
N THR A 18 19.77 -22.70 -17.57
CA THR A 18 19.24 -24.03 -17.21
C THR A 18 19.14 -24.44 -15.74
N VAL A 19 17.92 -24.77 -15.29
CA VAL A 19 17.53 -26.14 -14.85
C VAL A 19 16.04 -26.38 -15.16
N LEU A 20 15.76 -27.47 -15.87
CA LEU A 20 14.46 -28.09 -16.10
C LEU A 20 13.78 -28.46 -14.77
N PHE A 21 12.53 -28.05 -14.57
CA PHE A 21 11.58 -28.80 -13.73
C PHE A 21 10.46 -29.31 -14.62
N GLY A 22 10.36 -30.65 -14.65
CA GLY A 22 9.59 -31.40 -15.63
C GLY A 22 8.08 -31.25 -15.49
N CYS A 23 7.42 -31.47 -16.63
CA CYS A 23 6.03 -31.88 -16.68
C CYS A 23 5.87 -33.22 -15.93
N GLY A 24 5.12 -33.21 -14.84
CA GLY A 24 4.45 -34.39 -14.32
C GLY A 24 2.98 -34.34 -14.74
N GLU A 25 2.69 -34.80 -15.94
CA GLU A 25 1.34 -35.24 -16.31
C GLU A 25 1.06 -36.55 -15.56
N SER A 26 0.00 -36.60 -14.77
CA SER A 26 -0.55 -37.86 -14.27
C SER A 26 -2.05 -37.71 -14.12
N SER A 27 -2.73 -37.99 -15.23
CA SER A 27 -4.15 -38.29 -15.27
C SER A 27 -4.40 -39.65 -14.61
N THR A 28 -5.13 -39.66 -13.50
CA THR A 28 -5.89 -40.84 -13.08
C THR A 28 -7.25 -40.42 -12.53
N THR A 29 -8.27 -40.70 -13.34
CA THR A 29 -9.67 -40.92 -12.99
C THR A 29 -9.80 -42.00 -11.92
N THR A 30 -10.94 -42.01 -11.19
CA THR A 30 -11.52 -43.00 -10.22
C THR A 30 -11.61 -42.34 -8.82
N ASP A 31 -12.71 -42.12 -8.12
CA ASP A 31 -14.13 -42.54 -8.12
C ASP A 31 -14.86 -41.69 -7.04
N PRO A 32 -16.11 -41.23 -7.20
CA PRO A 32 -16.85 -40.55 -6.13
C PRO A 32 -17.45 -41.56 -5.13
N SER A 33 -16.73 -41.84 -4.04
CA SER A 33 -17.32 -42.49 -2.86
C SER A 33 -17.64 -41.49 -1.77
N THR A 34 -18.95 -41.29 -1.59
CA THR A 34 -19.64 -40.77 -0.41
C THR A 34 -19.05 -41.30 0.89
N SER A 35 -18.67 -40.40 1.79
CA SER A 35 -18.54 -40.67 3.22
C SER A 35 -18.75 -39.36 3.99
N GLU A 36 -19.85 -39.28 4.73
CA GLU A 36 -20.10 -38.24 5.75
C GLU A 36 -18.97 -38.23 6.79
N PRO A 37 -18.58 -37.05 7.30
CA PRO A 37 -18.04 -36.96 8.64
C PRO A 37 -19.14 -36.52 9.60
N THR A 38 -19.51 -37.47 10.47
CA THR A 38 -20.22 -37.27 11.72
C THR A 38 -19.53 -36.23 12.60
N GLY A 39 -20.35 -35.41 13.26
CA GLY A 39 -19.88 -34.37 14.16
C GLY A 39 -19.03 -34.91 15.31
N THR A 40 -18.00 -34.15 15.69
CA THR A 40 -17.37 -34.28 16.99
C THR A 40 -17.20 -32.89 17.58
N THR A 41 -17.92 -32.66 18.67
CA THR A 41 -17.81 -31.54 19.60
C THR A 41 -16.39 -31.42 20.13
N SER A 42 -15.74 -30.27 19.91
CA SER A 42 -14.50 -29.91 20.61
C SER A 42 -14.78 -28.78 21.58
N THR A 43 -14.62 -29.15 22.85
CA THR A 43 -14.74 -28.37 24.07
C THR A 43 -13.81 -27.16 24.09
N ILE A 44 -14.34 -26.01 24.50
CA ILE A 44 -13.59 -24.78 24.81
C ILE A 44 -12.92 -24.98 26.17
N THR A 45 -11.59 -24.95 26.22
CA THR A 45 -10.80 -24.82 27.46
C THR A 45 -10.16 -23.44 27.48
N SER A 46 -10.59 -22.60 28.41
CA SER A 46 -9.98 -21.30 28.72
C SER A 46 -8.58 -21.44 29.34
N PRO A 47 -7.68 -20.47 29.16
CA PRO A 47 -6.37 -20.43 29.82
C PRO A 47 -6.47 -19.94 31.27
N PRO A 48 -5.55 -20.36 32.18
CA PRO A 48 -5.43 -19.74 33.49
C PRO A 48 -4.59 -18.45 33.40
N ALA A 49 -5.03 -17.45 34.14
CA ALA A 49 -4.27 -16.25 34.46
C ALA A 49 -3.04 -16.60 35.30
N ASP A 50 -1.91 -15.96 35.02
CA ASP A 50 -0.86 -15.78 36.02
C ASP A 50 -0.44 -14.31 36.07
N ASN A 51 -0.47 -13.79 37.29
CA ASN A 51 -0.29 -12.41 37.69
C ASN A 51 0.87 -12.43 38.68
N GLY A 52 2.07 -12.02 38.22
CA GLY A 52 3.30 -12.07 39.00
C GLY A 52 4.01 -10.72 39.02
N THR A 53 3.66 -9.91 40.03
CA THR A 53 4.32 -8.68 40.47
C THR A 53 5.74 -8.92 41.00
N SER A 54 6.62 -7.93 40.84
CA SER A 54 7.69 -7.46 41.77
C SER A 54 8.92 -7.00 41.00
N SER A 55 9.76 -6.06 41.44
CA SER A 55 9.68 -4.90 42.33
C SER A 55 11.08 -4.26 42.25
N THR A 56 11.13 -2.92 42.29
CA THR A 56 12.13 -2.07 42.98
C THR A 56 13.64 -2.23 42.78
N ASN A 57 14.31 -1.11 42.43
CA ASN A 57 15.45 -0.45 43.13
C ASN A 57 15.81 0.83 42.29
N ALA A 58 15.74 2.08 42.78
CA ALA A 58 16.57 2.76 43.80
C ALA A 58 18.08 2.53 43.55
N ASP A 59 19.00 3.49 43.49
CA ASP A 59 19.07 4.95 43.60
C ASP A 59 20.58 5.22 43.37
N GLU A 60 21.02 6.11 42.47
CA GLU A 60 22.34 6.76 42.66
C GLU A 60 22.52 8.05 41.86
N VAL A 61 22.85 9.08 42.62
CA VAL A 61 23.40 10.39 42.28
C VAL A 61 24.86 10.25 41.84
N THR A 62 25.34 11.06 40.87
CA THR A 62 26.60 11.86 40.94
C THR A 62 27.01 12.46 39.59
N THR A 63 26.92 13.79 39.51
CA THR A 63 27.91 14.80 39.06
C THR A 63 29.00 14.50 38.00
N SER A 64 29.03 15.41 37.01
CA SER A 64 30.15 16.00 36.23
C SER A 64 31.37 15.18 35.81
N SER A 65 31.62 15.19 34.50
CA SER A 65 32.94 15.52 33.94
C SER A 65 32.85 15.91 32.46
N VAL A 66 33.31 17.13 32.17
CA VAL A 66 33.71 17.64 30.85
C VAL A 66 35.01 16.97 30.41
N PRO A 67 35.14 16.62 29.13
CA PRO A 67 36.39 16.90 28.43
C PRO A 67 36.17 17.73 27.16
N THR A 68 36.94 18.80 27.07
CA THR A 68 37.23 19.60 25.87
C THR A 68 38.05 18.80 24.87
N VAL A 69 37.56 18.72 23.64
CA VAL A 69 38.38 18.44 22.45
C VAL A 69 38.06 19.51 21.43
N ASP A 70 39.01 20.42 21.27
CA ASP A 70 39.15 21.28 20.09
C ASP A 70 39.37 20.37 18.87
N ASP A 71 38.43 20.40 17.92
CA ASP A 71 38.70 19.99 16.55
C ASP A 71 38.27 21.13 15.61
N ASP A 72 39.30 21.71 15.01
CA ASP A 72 39.29 22.71 13.96
C ASP A 72 38.51 22.17 12.75
N SER A 73 37.27 22.62 12.59
CA SER A 73 36.54 22.46 11.33
C SER A 73 36.23 23.83 10.75
N THR A 74 37.07 24.21 9.80
CA THR A 74 36.97 25.39 8.95
C THR A 74 35.58 25.49 8.32
N THR A 75 34.71 26.30 8.92
CA THR A 75 33.35 26.55 8.42
C THR A 75 33.43 27.60 7.31
N THR A 76 33.37 27.15 6.06
CA THR A 76 33.17 28.02 4.89
C THR A 76 31.70 28.43 4.86
N SER A 77 31.42 29.62 5.39
CA SER A 77 30.12 30.30 5.24
C SER A 77 29.93 30.72 3.79
N THR A 78 29.09 29.99 3.05
CA THR A 78 28.51 30.50 1.80
C THR A 78 27.17 31.15 2.11
N THR A 79 27.16 32.48 2.03
CA THR A 79 25.97 33.32 1.99
C THR A 79 25.10 32.89 0.81
N THR A 80 23.95 32.27 1.09
CA THR A 80 22.89 32.09 0.09
C THR A 80 21.72 33.02 0.40
N THR A 81 21.40 33.76 -0.65
CA THR A 81 20.44 34.83 -0.80
C THR A 81 19.04 34.50 -0.27
N SER A 82 18.53 35.44 0.53
CA SER A 82 17.14 35.65 0.86
C SER A 82 16.26 35.71 -0.40
N GLY A 83 15.31 34.78 -0.48
CA GLY A 83 14.27 34.72 -1.51
C GLY A 83 13.11 33.86 -0.99
N ALA A 84 12.31 34.45 -0.11
CA ALA A 84 11.14 33.83 0.48
C ALA A 84 10.07 33.51 -0.60
N SER A 85 9.77 32.22 -0.73
CA SER A 85 8.50 31.71 -1.27
C SER A 85 8.08 30.54 -0.38
N THR A 86 7.31 30.81 0.67
CA THR A 86 6.71 29.77 1.51
C THR A 86 5.47 29.19 0.82
N SER A 87 5.68 28.18 -0.02
CA SER A 87 4.72 27.09 -0.17
C SER A 87 5.32 25.92 0.58
N THR A 88 4.63 25.42 1.61
CA THR A 88 4.96 24.12 2.21
C THR A 88 4.60 23.04 1.18
N THR A 89 5.41 22.94 0.14
CA THR A 89 5.21 22.06 -1.00
C THR A 89 5.46 20.63 -0.54
N LEU A 90 4.44 19.80 -0.70
CA LEU A 90 4.49 18.37 -0.41
C LEU A 90 5.62 17.69 -1.21
N PRO A 91 6.43 16.79 -0.61
CA PRO A 91 7.52 16.16 -1.33
C PRO A 91 7.03 15.16 -2.38
N GLY A 92 7.88 14.92 -3.37
CA GLY A 92 7.61 14.03 -4.50
C GLY A 92 6.82 14.69 -5.63
N GLU A 93 6.98 14.12 -6.82
CA GLU A 93 6.25 14.54 -8.02
C GLU A 93 4.80 14.06 -7.92
N PRO A 94 3.79 14.86 -8.32
CA PRO A 94 2.44 14.36 -8.57
C PRO A 94 2.47 13.10 -9.45
N PHE A 95 1.60 12.14 -9.14
CA PHE A 95 1.47 10.93 -9.94
C PHE A 95 0.02 10.74 -10.37
N ASP A 96 -0.19 10.61 -11.68
CA ASP A 96 -1.53 10.61 -12.27
C ASP A 96 -2.15 9.20 -12.36
N ILE A 97 -1.36 8.15 -12.12
CA ILE A 97 -1.86 6.76 -12.09
C ILE A 97 -2.28 6.44 -10.65
N VAL A 98 -3.44 6.95 -10.28
CA VAL A 98 -4.04 6.78 -8.95
C VAL A 98 -5.49 6.34 -9.09
N PRO A 99 -6.01 5.51 -8.17
CA PRO A 99 -7.44 5.22 -8.12
C PRO A 99 -8.26 6.52 -8.01
N PRO A 100 -9.34 6.67 -8.80
CA PRO A 100 -10.18 7.86 -8.77
C PRO A 100 -10.70 8.20 -7.38
N ASN A 101 -11.07 9.47 -7.17
CA ASN A 101 -11.70 9.90 -5.93
C ASN A 101 -12.94 9.05 -5.60
N GLY A 102 -13.07 8.64 -4.34
CA GLY A 102 -14.19 7.80 -3.88
C GLY A 102 -14.00 6.30 -4.15
N THR A 103 -12.90 5.89 -4.79
CA THR A 103 -12.62 4.47 -5.01
C THR A 103 -12.39 3.75 -3.68
N PRO A 104 -13.16 2.68 -3.38
CA PRO A 104 -12.94 1.87 -2.19
C PRO A 104 -11.64 1.06 -2.31
N MET A 105 -10.79 1.20 -1.31
CA MET A 105 -9.53 0.46 -1.17
C MET A 105 -9.51 -0.28 0.17
N ALA A 106 -8.65 -1.29 0.25
CA ALA A 106 -8.43 -2.08 1.46
C ALA A 106 -6.92 -2.18 1.77
N VAL A 107 -6.60 -2.36 3.05
CA VAL A 107 -5.25 -2.72 3.49
C VAL A 107 -4.94 -4.15 3.04
N VAL A 108 -3.80 -4.33 2.37
CA VAL A 108 -3.30 -5.63 1.89
C VAL A 108 -1.83 -5.79 2.24
N GLY A 109 -1.35 -7.03 2.38
CA GLY A 109 0.07 -7.31 2.62
C GLY A 109 0.62 -6.84 3.97
N VAL A 110 -0.26 -6.64 4.96
CA VAL A 110 0.09 -6.35 6.36
C VAL A 110 -0.28 -7.56 7.21
N GLU A 111 0.61 -7.99 8.09
CA GLU A 111 0.43 -9.11 9.02
C GLU A 111 -0.76 -8.89 9.97
N PHE A 112 -1.35 -9.98 10.47
CA PHE A 112 -2.53 -9.93 11.35
C PHE A 112 -2.33 -9.11 12.63
N ASP A 113 -1.11 -9.10 13.18
CA ASP A 113 -0.72 -8.43 14.41
C ASP A 113 -0.01 -7.08 14.18
N ASP A 114 0.04 -6.60 12.93
CA ASP A 114 0.59 -5.29 12.56
C ASP A 114 -0.48 -4.33 12.01
N VAL A 115 -0.08 -3.10 11.70
CA VAL A 115 -0.95 -2.00 11.29
C VAL A 115 -0.35 -1.17 10.16
N LEU A 116 -1.19 -0.74 9.23
CA LEU A 116 -0.81 0.26 8.24
C LEU A 116 -0.90 1.67 8.83
N ASN A 117 0.20 2.41 8.77
CA ASN A 117 0.25 3.79 9.23
C ASN A 117 -0.26 4.76 8.15
N VAL A 118 -1.22 5.61 8.52
CA VAL A 118 -1.66 6.78 7.74
C VAL A 118 -0.89 7.99 8.24
N ARG A 119 -0.22 8.72 7.35
CA ARG A 119 0.69 9.82 7.69
C ARG A 119 0.19 11.17 7.24
N SER A 120 0.69 12.25 7.86
CA SER A 120 0.30 13.63 7.51
C SER A 120 0.85 14.09 6.15
N GLY A 121 1.88 13.43 5.63
CA GLY A 121 2.46 13.68 4.31
C GLY A 121 3.04 12.40 3.69
N PRO A 122 3.39 12.43 2.41
CA PRO A 122 3.96 11.30 1.69
C PRO A 122 5.39 11.09 2.15
N GLY A 123 5.67 9.90 2.68
CA GLY A 123 6.99 9.53 3.19
C GLY A 123 6.95 9.14 4.66
N THR A 124 7.98 8.40 5.08
CA THR A 124 8.10 7.88 6.44
C THR A 124 8.57 8.92 7.46
N SER A 125 9.04 10.09 7.00
CA SER A 125 9.45 11.22 7.84
C SER A 125 8.26 11.98 8.43
N PHE A 126 7.07 11.85 7.86
CA PHE A 126 5.86 12.52 8.34
C PHE A 126 5.22 11.77 9.51
N GLY A 127 4.63 12.51 10.44
CA GLY A 127 3.94 11.94 11.60
C GLY A 127 2.75 11.06 11.22
N VAL A 128 2.46 10.06 12.06
CA VAL A 128 1.30 9.17 11.92
C VAL A 128 0.05 9.87 12.46
N VAL A 129 -1.00 9.95 11.65
CA VAL A 129 -2.30 10.58 11.99
C VAL A 129 -3.41 9.55 12.24
N ALA A 130 -3.27 8.34 11.70
CA ALA A 130 -4.17 7.21 11.98
C ALA A 130 -3.44 5.88 11.76
N ARG A 131 -3.99 4.80 12.30
CA ARG A 131 -3.51 3.42 12.08
C ARG A 131 -4.68 2.57 11.62
N LEU A 132 -4.45 1.77 10.58
CA LEU A 132 -5.45 0.89 9.99
C LEU A 132 -5.07 -0.55 10.26
N ALA A 133 -6.02 -1.32 10.78
CA ALA A 133 -5.88 -2.75 10.92
C ALA A 133 -5.78 -3.43 9.54
N PRO A 134 -5.25 -4.66 9.47
CA PRO A 134 -5.29 -5.46 8.24
C PRO A 134 -6.72 -5.58 7.72
N THR A 135 -6.89 -5.57 6.40
CA THR A 135 -8.20 -5.59 5.70
C THR A 135 -9.12 -4.38 5.91
N ALA A 136 -8.71 -3.38 6.71
CA ALA A 136 -9.51 -2.17 6.89
C ALA A 136 -9.74 -1.43 5.57
N THR A 137 -10.93 -0.84 5.43
CA THR A 137 -11.33 -0.13 4.22
C THR A 137 -11.07 1.38 4.31
N MET A 138 -10.72 1.98 3.18
CA MET A 138 -10.48 3.41 3.03
C MET A 138 -10.95 3.88 1.64
N LEU A 139 -11.05 5.19 1.44
CA LEU A 139 -11.40 5.78 0.15
C LEU A 139 -10.21 6.53 -0.43
N SER A 140 -9.92 6.34 -1.72
CA SER A 140 -8.95 7.19 -2.43
C SER A 140 -9.48 8.62 -2.53
N THR A 141 -8.62 9.63 -2.37
CA THR A 141 -8.97 11.02 -2.70
C THR A 141 -8.61 11.40 -4.13
N GLY A 142 -7.96 10.52 -4.89
CA GLY A 142 -7.50 10.79 -6.27
C GLY A 142 -6.20 11.58 -6.35
N GLU A 143 -5.42 11.65 -5.25
CA GLU A 143 -4.10 12.27 -5.26
C GLU A 143 -3.02 11.24 -4.95
N ALA A 144 -1.91 11.28 -5.69
CA ALA A 144 -0.73 10.47 -5.44
C ALA A 144 0.56 11.27 -5.56
N ARG A 145 1.60 10.78 -4.88
CA ARG A 145 2.95 11.34 -4.90
C ARG A 145 3.99 10.25 -5.14
N LEU A 146 4.82 10.47 -6.13
CA LEU A 146 5.97 9.62 -6.45
C LEU A 146 7.20 10.16 -5.73
N LEU A 147 7.71 9.37 -4.78
CA LEU A 147 8.97 9.58 -4.10
C LEU A 147 10.00 8.56 -4.62
N PRO A 148 11.30 8.79 -4.42
CA PRO A 148 12.32 7.79 -4.74
C PRO A 148 12.01 6.44 -4.08
N GLY A 149 11.67 5.43 -4.88
CA GLY A 149 11.38 4.07 -4.41
C GLY A 149 10.03 3.87 -3.70
N SER A 150 9.12 4.84 -3.69
CA SER A 150 7.78 4.66 -3.11
C SER A 150 6.71 5.54 -3.74
N ILE A 151 5.50 5.02 -3.85
CA ILE A 151 4.31 5.78 -4.25
C ILE A 151 3.40 5.90 -3.05
N TRP A 152 2.91 7.10 -2.80
CA TRP A 152 2.03 7.42 -1.69
C TRP A 152 0.68 7.87 -2.22
N TYR A 153 -0.39 7.27 -1.72
CA TYR A 153 -1.76 7.64 -2.04
C TYR A 153 -2.36 8.44 -0.91
N ARG A 154 -3.09 9.49 -1.26
CA ARG A 154 -3.90 10.23 -0.31
C ARG A 154 -5.26 9.54 -0.18
N VAL A 155 -5.61 9.22 1.06
CA VAL A 155 -6.80 8.44 1.40
C VAL A 155 -7.59 9.08 2.52
N SER A 156 -8.90 8.84 2.52
CA SER A 156 -9.82 9.18 3.58
C SER A 156 -10.26 7.93 4.34
N THR A 157 -10.20 8.02 5.67
CA THR A 157 -10.54 6.96 6.63
C THR A 157 -11.71 7.40 7.50
N GLY A 158 -12.76 7.92 6.85
CA GLY A 158 -13.91 8.54 7.52
C GLY A 158 -13.62 9.99 7.91
N ASN A 159 -13.15 10.21 9.14
CA ASN A 159 -12.93 11.55 9.68
C ASN A 159 -11.51 12.09 9.46
N THR A 160 -10.57 11.24 9.03
CA THR A 160 -9.16 11.59 8.88
C THR A 160 -8.70 11.33 7.46
N THR A 161 -8.05 12.32 6.87
CA THR A 161 -7.37 12.21 5.58
C THR A 161 -5.87 12.20 5.80
N GLY A 162 -5.16 11.32 5.09
CA GLY A 162 -3.70 11.27 5.14
C GLY A 162 -3.12 10.45 4.01
N TRP A 163 -1.84 10.10 4.14
CA TRP A 163 -1.04 9.45 3.13
C TRP A 163 -0.66 8.04 3.56
N VAL A 164 -0.86 7.08 2.66
CA VAL A 164 -0.50 5.67 2.85
C VAL A 164 0.43 5.22 1.73
N ASN A 165 1.30 4.26 2.03
CA ASN A 165 2.17 3.68 1.02
C ASN A 165 1.35 2.71 0.15
N SER A 166 1.39 2.93 -1.16
CA SER A 166 0.66 2.14 -2.17
C SER A 166 0.93 0.64 -2.10
N SER A 167 2.11 0.21 -1.67
CA SER A 167 2.49 -1.20 -1.58
C SER A 167 1.61 -2.01 -0.60
N PHE A 168 0.93 -1.34 0.33
CA PHE A 168 0.06 -1.97 1.33
C PHE A 168 -1.42 -1.66 1.11
N THR A 169 -1.77 -1.22 -0.10
CA THR A 169 -3.15 -0.89 -0.47
C THR A 169 -3.56 -1.63 -1.73
N GLY A 170 -4.79 -2.14 -1.73
CA GLY A 170 -5.39 -2.78 -2.90
C GLY A 170 -6.75 -2.17 -3.18
N GLN A 171 -7.08 -1.97 -4.45
CA GLN A 171 -8.43 -1.60 -4.87
C GLN A 171 -9.37 -2.76 -4.55
N LYS A 172 -10.48 -2.47 -3.85
CA LYS A 172 -11.52 -3.47 -3.67
C LYS A 172 -12.13 -3.70 -5.05
N GLY A 173 -12.15 -4.96 -5.50
CA GLY A 173 -12.51 -5.29 -6.88
C GLY A 173 -13.76 -4.56 -7.35
N PHE A 174 -13.66 -3.97 -8.53
CA PHE A 174 -14.80 -3.39 -9.23
C PHE A 174 -15.46 -4.52 -10.01
N VAL A 175 -16.71 -4.82 -9.68
CA VAL A 175 -17.59 -5.53 -10.62
C VAL A 175 -18.22 -4.46 -11.49
N ASP A 176 -17.47 -4.03 -12.50
CA ASP A 176 -18.03 -3.18 -13.56
C ASP A 176 -18.96 -4.06 -14.40
N ASP A 177 -20.18 -4.28 -13.90
CA ASP A 177 -21.22 -4.91 -14.67
C ASP A 177 -21.67 -3.93 -15.76
N VAL A 178 -21.03 -4.02 -16.92
CA VAL A 178 -21.35 -3.22 -18.11
C VAL A 178 -22.82 -3.38 -18.53
N THR A 179 -23.46 -4.52 -18.22
CA THR A 179 -24.88 -4.76 -18.45
C THR A 179 -25.76 -3.94 -17.51
N SER A 180 -25.33 -3.74 -16.25
CA SER A 180 -26.02 -2.85 -15.31
C SER A 180 -25.99 -1.37 -15.75
N GLY A 181 -24.90 -0.94 -16.41
CA GLY A 181 -24.80 0.42 -16.96
C GLY A 181 -25.82 0.70 -18.06
N VAL A 182 -26.04 -0.27 -18.96
CA VAL A 182 -27.04 -0.19 -20.04
C VAL A 182 -28.46 -0.13 -19.47
N VAL A 183 -28.77 -0.98 -18.49
CA VAL A 183 -30.10 -0.99 -17.84
C VAL A 183 -30.35 0.29 -17.04
N ALA A 184 -29.33 0.86 -16.39
CA ALA A 184 -29.45 2.12 -15.67
C ALA A 184 -29.67 3.33 -16.61
N ALA A 185 -29.08 3.32 -17.81
CA ALA A 185 -29.26 4.36 -18.81
C ALA A 185 -30.62 4.27 -19.52
N LEU A 186 -31.09 3.05 -19.78
CA LEU A 186 -32.36 2.78 -20.47
C LEU A 186 -33.58 2.71 -19.54
N GLY A 187 -33.36 2.57 -18.22
CA GLY A 187 -34.41 2.46 -17.20
C GLY A 187 -35.09 1.08 -17.14
N GLU A 188 -34.98 0.28 -18.20
CA GLU A 188 -35.48 -1.09 -18.32
C GLU A 188 -34.45 -1.97 -19.03
N ILE A 189 -34.61 -3.30 -18.91
CA ILE A 189 -33.82 -4.24 -19.71
C ILE A 189 -34.31 -4.13 -21.15
N PRO A 190 -33.44 -3.80 -22.14
CA PRO A 190 -33.87 -3.65 -23.52
C PRO A 190 -34.45 -4.96 -24.05
N THR A 191 -35.68 -4.90 -24.55
CA THR A 191 -36.37 -6.02 -25.20
C THR A 191 -36.67 -5.65 -26.64
N ALA A 192 -36.34 -6.51 -27.60
CA ALA A 192 -36.75 -6.37 -28.99
C ALA A 192 -37.04 -7.74 -29.61
N GLU A 193 -37.72 -7.75 -30.75
CA GLU A 193 -38.14 -8.98 -31.43
C GLU A 193 -36.98 -9.62 -32.23
N SER A 194 -35.87 -8.90 -32.38
CA SER A 194 -34.65 -9.39 -33.02
C SER A 194 -33.35 -8.86 -32.41
N MET A 195 -32.26 -9.60 -32.58
CA MET A 195 -30.92 -9.19 -32.12
C MET A 195 -30.39 -7.93 -32.84
N VAL A 196 -30.87 -7.66 -34.06
CA VAL A 196 -30.49 -6.45 -34.82
C VAL A 196 -31.16 -5.22 -34.20
N GLU A 197 -32.44 -5.32 -33.86
CA GLU A 197 -33.22 -4.26 -33.24
C GLU A 197 -32.74 -3.95 -31.80
N LEU A 198 -32.32 -4.99 -31.06
CA LEU A 198 -31.63 -4.79 -29.78
C LEU A 198 -30.32 -4.00 -29.93
N GLY A 199 -29.60 -4.15 -31.04
CA GLY A 199 -28.34 -3.45 -31.30
C GLY A 199 -28.49 -1.98 -31.71
N GLU A 200 -29.70 -1.52 -32.07
CA GLU A 200 -29.98 -0.10 -32.31
C GLU A 200 -30.40 0.65 -31.04
N VAL A 201 -30.84 -0.07 -30.01
CA VAL A 201 -31.35 0.47 -28.75
C VAL A 201 -30.24 0.70 -27.71
N VAL A 202 -29.14 -0.07 -27.79
CA VAL A 202 -27.99 -0.04 -26.85
C VAL A 202 -26.80 0.66 -27.47
#